data_AF-A0A953QU53-F1
#
_entry.id   AF-A0A953QU53-F1
#
_cell.length_a   1.000
_cell.length_b   1.000
_cell.length_c   1.000
_cell.angle_alpha   90.00
_cell.angle_beta   90.00
_cell.angle_gamma   90.00
#
_symmetry.space_group_name_H-M   'P 1'
#
loop_
_entity.id
_entity.type
_entity.pdbx_description
1 polymer ?
#
loop_
_entity_poly.entity_id
_entity_poly.type
_entity_poly.pdbx_seq_one_letter_code
_entity_poly.pdbx_strand_id
1 'polypeptide(L)'
;VEIDRADARVRVRAADTAVTESLAKLEGGDAMVAMKLKPDERIFGLLGGASGKLNLREEKIERRHGFFFTSAGYGIYVESPEPCLFDLDGGAIQARSSAIEYDFYYGPTAKEIMEQHENTHPHNEVKAESLDLLAPDRLPRQATPLPKVAVKSWNAFAALIRTINQWSLSTVTYPALDLSVFDSAPRDVKARAADLSSLFPIIYRTAGEGGIEVATRQAWTPYLTTYLREAYDRGYPLVRPLPMQFSRDANSDQQADVFMLGDEVLLAPVLTSGSKRRLTLPRGNWTDVRTNQEYRGNQVVEVDAPAGRVPMFVRNGWIVPLAVKDRMELHYYPSLGAEFFLWEPDANENSQFHAAPAGDFMRVEIESKKRRTYEWILHHTKAPREVGEESGAYQKVASRDQLQPGKWWHDDAQNNLHLMLRSEAVTDRIVNISF
;
A
#
# COMPACT_ATOMS: atom_id res chain seq x y z
N VAL A 1 5.83 6.97 28.85
CA VAL A 1 4.99 5.99 29.58
C VAL A 1 5.21 6.22 31.06
N GLU A 2 4.13 6.33 31.83
CA GLU A 2 4.14 6.51 33.28
C GLU A 2 3.52 5.25 33.91
N ILE A 3 4.10 4.73 34.99
CA ILE A 3 3.53 3.59 35.73
C ILE A 3 3.21 4.07 37.14
N ASP A 4 1.95 3.97 37.52
CA ASP A 4 1.48 4.27 38.86
C ASP A 4 1.90 3.15 39.81
N ARG A 5 2.66 3.48 40.86
CA ARG A 5 3.21 2.47 41.78
C ARG A 5 2.14 1.84 42.67
N ALA A 6 1.00 2.50 42.86
CA ALA A 6 -0.02 2.04 43.80
C ALA A 6 -0.85 0.88 43.22
N ASP A 7 -1.17 0.93 41.93
CA ASP A 7 -2.03 -0.03 41.25
C ASP A 7 -1.44 -0.60 39.95
N ALA A 8 -0.16 -0.30 39.66
CA ALA A 8 0.56 -0.73 38.45
C ALA A 8 -0.07 -0.26 37.13
N ARG A 9 -0.95 0.74 37.19
CA ARG A 9 -1.60 1.33 36.02
C ARG A 9 -0.60 2.02 35.13
N VAL A 10 -0.69 1.73 33.83
CA VAL A 10 0.15 2.32 32.80
C VAL A 10 -0.59 3.48 32.15
N ARG A 11 0.00 4.67 32.16
CA ARG A 11 -0.50 5.86 31.45
C ARG A 11 0.44 6.24 30.33
N VAL A 12 -0.14 6.50 29.16
CA VAL A 12 0.61 6.91 27.98
C VAL A 12 0.19 8.31 27.60
N ARG A 13 1.19 9.19 27.44
CA ARG A 13 1.01 10.59 27.12
C ARG A 13 1.87 10.96 25.92
N ALA A 14 1.30 11.81 25.07
CA ALA A 14 1.96 12.47 23.96
C ALA A 14 2.06 13.96 24.29
N ALA A 15 3.23 14.40 24.74
CA ALA A 15 3.37 15.69 25.44
C ALA A 15 2.32 15.79 26.58
N ASP A 16 1.47 16.82 26.58
CA ASP A 16 0.45 17.00 27.61
C ASP A 16 -0.86 16.24 27.34
N THR A 17 -0.98 15.58 26.18
CA THR A 17 -2.21 14.87 25.79
C THR A 17 -2.20 13.43 26.27
N ALA A 18 -3.23 13.03 27.02
CA ALA A 18 -3.44 11.63 27.36
C ALA A 18 -3.81 10.81 26.10
N VAL A 19 -3.02 9.76 25.84
CA VAL A 19 -3.23 8.81 24.74
C VAL A 19 -4.19 7.72 25.21
N THR A 20 -3.79 6.97 26.24
CA THR A 20 -4.59 5.91 26.86
C THR A 20 -4.10 5.61 28.28
N GLU A 21 -4.90 4.85 29.00
CA GLU A 21 -4.59 4.30 30.32
C GLU A 21 -4.95 2.82 30.30
N SER A 22 -4.06 1.96 30.79
CA SER A 22 -4.32 0.53 30.95
C SER A 22 -4.03 0.03 32.36
N LEU A 23 -4.76 -1.00 32.76
CA LEU A 23 -4.64 -1.66 34.06
C LEU A 23 -4.76 -3.16 33.88
N ALA A 24 -3.71 -3.90 34.24
CA ALA A 24 -3.76 -5.35 34.31
C ALA A 24 -4.26 -5.80 35.69
N LYS A 25 -5.18 -6.76 35.73
CA LYS A 25 -5.72 -7.34 36.97
C LYS A 25 -6.14 -8.80 36.77
N LEU A 26 -6.34 -9.51 37.87
CA LEU A 26 -7.02 -10.81 37.89
C LEU A 26 -8.51 -10.61 38.18
N GLU A 27 -9.37 -11.25 37.39
CA GLU A 27 -10.82 -11.26 37.59
C GLU A 27 -11.33 -12.70 37.47
N GLY A 28 -11.84 -13.25 38.57
CA GLY A 28 -12.31 -14.65 38.58
C GLY A 28 -11.22 -15.71 38.34
N GLY A 29 -9.94 -15.34 38.46
CA GLY A 29 -8.79 -16.21 38.16
C GLY A 29 -8.19 -15.99 36.77
N ASP A 30 -8.89 -15.26 35.90
CA ASP A 30 -8.42 -14.90 34.56
C ASP A 30 -7.69 -13.55 34.58
N ALA A 31 -6.60 -13.45 33.84
CA ALA A 31 -5.85 -12.22 33.64
C ALA A 31 -6.56 -11.36 32.61
N MET A 32 -6.73 -10.08 32.95
CA MET A 32 -7.37 -9.10 32.11
C MET A 32 -6.55 -7.81 32.05
N VAL A 33 -6.44 -7.25 30.86
CA VAL A 33 -5.94 -5.89 30.63
C VAL A 33 -7.14 -5.01 30.27
N ALA A 34 -7.52 -4.12 31.18
CA ALA A 34 -8.53 -3.11 30.92
C ALA A 34 -7.87 -1.85 30.36
N MET A 35 -8.52 -1.20 29.39
CA MET A 35 -8.02 -0.05 28.65
C MET A 35 -9.10 1.03 28.58
N LYS A 36 -8.69 2.27 28.79
CA LYS A 36 -9.60 3.41 28.67
C LYS A 36 -9.67 3.90 27.22
N LEU A 37 -10.73 3.49 26.53
CA LEU A 37 -11.03 3.93 25.16
C LEU A 37 -11.69 5.32 25.15
N LYS A 38 -11.33 6.16 24.18
CA LYS A 38 -12.03 7.43 23.93
C LYS A 38 -13.38 7.18 23.24
N PRO A 39 -14.38 8.07 23.40
CA PRO A 39 -15.72 7.85 22.83
C PRO A 39 -15.74 7.63 21.31
N ASP A 40 -14.90 8.34 20.56
CA ASP A 40 -14.77 8.31 19.10
C ASP A 40 -13.56 7.48 18.62
N GLU A 41 -12.95 6.70 19.52
CA GLU A 41 -11.81 5.86 19.18
C GLU A 41 -12.21 4.72 18.25
N ARG A 42 -11.51 4.63 17.12
CA ARG A 42 -11.67 3.55 16.14
C ARG A 42 -10.57 2.51 16.36
N ILE A 43 -10.90 1.24 16.18
CA ILE A 43 -9.99 0.11 16.43
C ILE A 43 -9.87 -0.73 15.17
N PHE A 44 -8.64 -1.09 14.79
CA PHE A 44 -8.33 -1.80 13.54
C PHE A 44 -7.37 -2.97 13.82
N GLY A 45 -7.55 -4.11 13.14
CA GLY A 45 -6.65 -5.27 13.26
C GLY A 45 -7.37 -6.60 13.47
N LEU A 46 -6.82 -7.47 14.31
CA LEU A 46 -7.37 -8.76 14.77
C LEU A 46 -7.89 -9.71 13.67
N LEU A 47 -7.33 -9.59 12.46
CA LEU A 47 -7.73 -10.29 11.24
C LEU A 47 -9.19 -10.03 10.83
N GLY A 48 -9.78 -8.94 11.32
CA GLY A 48 -11.17 -8.58 11.11
C GLY A 48 -12.16 -9.23 12.08
N GLY A 49 -13.36 -8.65 12.12
CA GLY A 49 -14.47 -9.08 12.96
C GLY A 49 -15.65 -9.65 12.17
N ALA A 50 -16.72 -10.03 12.87
CA ALA A 50 -17.89 -10.67 12.28
C ALA A 50 -18.72 -9.71 11.42
N SER A 51 -18.62 -8.39 11.67
CA SER A 51 -19.35 -7.37 10.90
C SER A 51 -18.83 -7.19 9.47
N GLY A 52 -17.58 -7.62 9.20
CA GLY A 52 -16.88 -7.35 7.95
C GLY A 52 -16.44 -5.88 7.76
N LYS A 53 -16.63 -5.01 8.77
CA LYS A 53 -16.12 -3.63 8.76
C LYS A 53 -14.61 -3.61 9.00
N LEU A 54 -13.97 -2.47 8.70
CA LEU A 54 -12.57 -2.22 9.07
C LEU A 54 -12.46 -1.78 10.54
N ASN A 55 -13.33 -0.87 10.98
CA ASN A 55 -13.41 -0.46 12.38
C ASN A 55 -14.16 -1.51 13.20
N LEU A 56 -13.48 -2.04 14.20
CA LEU A 56 -13.91 -3.13 15.07
C LEU A 56 -14.44 -2.66 16.43
N ARG A 57 -14.58 -1.35 16.65
CA ARG A 57 -15.23 -0.81 17.84
C ARG A 57 -16.60 -1.51 18.03
N GLU A 58 -16.96 -1.80 19.27
CA GLU A 58 -18.18 -2.52 19.67
C GLU A 58 -18.17 -4.04 19.42
N GLU A 59 -17.13 -4.60 18.78
CA GLU A 59 -17.04 -6.06 18.56
C GLU A 59 -16.38 -6.80 19.73
N LYS A 60 -16.73 -8.09 19.87
CA LYS A 60 -16.04 -9.04 20.75
C LYS A 60 -15.42 -10.14 19.91
N ILE A 61 -14.11 -10.30 20.01
CA ILE A 61 -13.34 -11.16 19.11
C ILE A 61 -12.43 -12.07 19.92
N GLU A 62 -12.45 -13.38 19.66
CA GLU A 62 -11.48 -14.31 20.27
C GLU A 62 -10.31 -14.57 19.31
N ARG A 63 -9.07 -14.36 19.77
CA ARG A 63 -7.84 -14.61 18.99
C ARG A 63 -6.71 -15.12 19.88
N ARG A 64 -5.86 -16.01 19.34
CA ARG A 64 -4.60 -16.42 19.97
C ARG A 64 -3.48 -15.40 19.74
N HIS A 65 -3.38 -14.92 18.50
CA HIS A 65 -2.47 -13.89 18.07
C HIS A 65 -3.31 -12.68 17.69
N GLY A 66 -3.17 -11.59 18.43
CA GLY A 66 -3.99 -10.41 18.27
C GLY A 66 -3.14 -9.16 18.22
N PHE A 67 -2.92 -8.63 17.02
CA PHE A 67 -2.45 -7.26 16.82
C PHE A 67 -3.65 -6.35 16.53
N PHE A 68 -3.74 -5.22 17.22
CA PHE A 68 -4.60 -4.12 16.82
C PHE A 68 -3.96 -2.77 17.09
N PHE A 69 -4.45 -1.75 16.41
CA PHE A 69 -4.11 -0.35 16.67
C PHE A 69 -5.36 0.51 16.68
N THR A 70 -5.24 1.71 17.22
CA THR A 70 -6.37 2.61 17.38
C THR A 70 -6.11 3.98 16.76
N SER A 71 -7.19 4.70 16.44
CA SER A 71 -7.11 6.08 15.97
C SER A 71 -6.58 7.06 17.03
N ALA A 72 -6.40 6.62 18.29
CA ALA A 72 -5.77 7.41 19.33
C ALA A 72 -4.23 7.38 19.27
N GLY A 73 -3.62 6.55 18.41
CA GLY A 73 -2.16 6.52 18.20
C GLY A 73 -1.42 5.52 19.07
N TYR A 74 -2.04 4.39 19.39
CA TYR A 74 -1.36 3.27 20.04
C TYR A 74 -1.85 1.93 19.49
N GLY A 75 -1.07 0.88 19.71
CA GLY A 75 -1.43 -0.49 19.37
C GLY A 75 -0.99 -1.47 20.43
N ILE A 76 -1.57 -2.66 20.37
CA ILE A 76 -1.30 -3.75 21.29
C ILE A 76 -1.13 -5.03 20.49
N TYR A 77 -0.14 -5.82 20.88
CA TYR A 77 0.04 -7.19 20.43
C TYR A 77 -0.06 -8.14 21.62
N VAL A 78 -0.82 -9.22 21.44
CA VAL A 78 -0.93 -10.32 22.40
C VAL A 78 -0.72 -11.62 21.67
N GLU A 79 0.14 -12.47 22.22
CA GLU A 79 0.30 -13.86 21.83
C GLU A 79 0.07 -14.74 23.05
N SER A 80 -0.89 -15.65 22.93
CA SER A 80 -1.27 -16.54 24.03
C SER A 80 -1.53 -17.96 23.52
N PRO A 81 -1.17 -19.01 24.30
CA PRO A 81 -1.48 -20.40 23.96
C PRO A 81 -2.97 -20.64 23.76
N GLU A 82 -3.80 -20.02 24.61
CA GLU A 82 -5.25 -20.06 24.53
C GLU A 82 -5.82 -18.76 23.96
N PRO A 83 -6.96 -18.79 23.25
CA PRO A 83 -7.57 -17.58 22.73
C PRO A 83 -7.88 -16.56 23.84
N CYS A 84 -7.44 -15.32 23.63
CA CYS A 84 -7.87 -14.18 24.41
C CYS A 84 -9.17 -13.60 23.84
N LEU A 85 -10.07 -13.15 24.71
CA LEU A 85 -11.25 -12.38 24.34
C LEU A 85 -10.88 -10.89 24.30
N PHE A 86 -11.03 -10.27 23.13
CA PHE A 86 -10.89 -8.85 22.91
C PHE A 86 -12.30 -8.22 22.94
N ASP A 87 -12.66 -7.57 24.04
CA ASP A 87 -13.89 -6.79 24.18
C ASP A 87 -13.60 -5.34 23.76
N LEU A 88 -13.87 -5.04 22.49
CA LEU A 88 -13.58 -3.74 21.88
C LEU A 88 -14.70 -2.72 22.11
N ASP A 89 -15.74 -3.08 22.86
CA ASP A 89 -16.74 -2.15 23.40
C ASP A 89 -16.30 -1.66 24.80
N GLY A 90 -16.06 -2.62 25.70
CA GLY A 90 -15.64 -2.37 27.07
C GLY A 90 -14.18 -1.94 27.21
N GLY A 91 -13.35 -2.16 26.19
CA GLY A 91 -11.92 -1.88 26.22
C GLY A 91 -11.18 -2.87 27.13
N ALA A 92 -11.29 -4.16 26.85
CA ALA A 92 -10.63 -5.19 27.64
C ALA A 92 -10.06 -6.31 26.78
N ILE A 93 -8.95 -6.89 27.24
CA ILE A 93 -8.40 -8.14 26.73
C ILE A 93 -8.35 -9.13 27.89
N GLN A 94 -9.06 -10.25 27.76
CA GLN A 94 -9.13 -11.29 28.78
C GLN A 94 -8.46 -12.57 28.28
N ALA A 95 -7.48 -13.07 29.01
CA ALA A 95 -6.86 -14.37 28.79
C ALA A 95 -7.51 -15.42 29.70
N ARG A 96 -7.74 -16.64 29.20
CA ARG A 96 -8.19 -17.80 30.01
C ARG A 96 -7.01 -18.42 30.77
N SER A 97 -6.33 -17.60 31.57
CA SER A 97 -5.08 -17.90 32.27
C SER A 97 -4.87 -16.90 33.40
N SER A 98 -4.13 -17.25 34.45
CA SER A 98 -3.76 -16.32 35.53
C SER A 98 -2.67 -15.32 35.15
N ALA A 99 -2.20 -15.32 33.90
CA ALA A 99 -1.20 -14.39 33.40
C ALA A 99 -1.49 -14.00 31.95
N ILE A 100 -1.13 -12.77 31.59
CA ILE A 100 -1.17 -12.23 30.23
C ILE A 100 0.11 -11.43 30.00
N GLU A 101 0.77 -11.71 28.88
CA GLU A 101 1.88 -10.92 28.36
C GLU A 101 1.37 -10.19 27.12
N TYR A 102 1.74 -8.91 27.00
CA TYR A 102 1.34 -8.09 25.87
C TYR A 102 2.38 -7.00 25.63
N ASP A 103 2.51 -6.62 24.36
CA ASP A 103 3.29 -5.46 23.96
C ASP A 103 2.39 -4.27 23.74
N PHE A 104 2.87 -3.10 24.17
CA PHE A 104 2.22 -1.83 23.94
C PHE A 104 3.10 -0.96 23.04
N TYR A 105 2.51 -0.46 21.96
CA TYR A 105 3.17 0.40 21.00
C TYR A 105 2.54 1.78 21.02
N TYR A 106 3.37 2.82 21.07
CA TYR A 106 2.93 4.19 20.86
C TYR A 106 3.51 4.72 19.55
N GLY A 107 2.65 5.28 18.70
CA GLY A 107 3.03 5.95 17.46
C GLY A 107 1.86 6.82 16.98
N PRO A 108 2.05 8.12 16.72
CA PRO A 108 0.94 8.99 16.32
C PRO A 108 0.27 8.58 14.99
N THR A 109 0.84 7.63 14.26
CA THR A 109 0.30 7.00 13.06
C THR A 109 0.35 5.47 13.12
N ALA A 110 -0.52 4.82 12.32
CA ALA A 110 -0.55 3.37 12.18
C ALA A 110 0.79 2.79 11.71
N LYS A 111 1.48 3.49 10.80
CA LYS A 111 2.81 3.10 10.31
C LYS A 111 3.82 3.05 11.45
N GLU A 112 3.93 4.10 12.25
CA GLU A 112 4.87 4.09 13.39
C GLU A 112 4.55 2.97 14.38
N ILE A 113 3.27 2.68 14.64
CA ILE A 113 2.87 1.55 15.49
C ILE A 113 3.32 0.21 14.90
N MET A 114 3.10 -0.01 13.60
CA MET A 114 3.54 -1.23 12.90
C MET A 114 5.07 -1.34 12.87
N GLU A 115 5.79 -0.24 12.72
CA GLU A 115 7.25 -0.22 12.77
C GLU A 115 7.77 -0.56 14.17
N GLN A 116 7.12 -0.09 15.24
CA GLN A 116 7.45 -0.53 16.61
C GLN A 116 7.19 -2.03 16.79
N HIS A 117 6.10 -2.56 16.22
CA HIS A 117 5.82 -3.99 16.24
C HIS A 117 6.91 -4.79 15.51
N GLU A 118 7.31 -4.36 14.31
CA GLU A 118 8.40 -4.98 13.54
C GLU A 118 9.72 -5.01 14.30
N ASN A 119 10.10 -3.88 14.92
CA ASN A 119 11.33 -3.81 15.73
C ASN A 119 11.33 -4.78 16.93
N THR A 120 10.13 -5.18 17.40
CA THR A 120 9.96 -6.12 18.51
C THR A 120 9.81 -7.56 18.02
N HIS A 121 9.16 -7.76 16.86
CA HIS A 121 8.85 -9.05 16.26
C HIS A 121 9.34 -9.11 14.81
N PRO A 122 10.67 -9.06 14.58
CA PRO A 122 11.21 -8.95 13.24
C PRO A 122 10.95 -10.21 12.42
N HIS A 123 10.75 -10.03 11.12
CA HIS A 123 10.64 -11.13 10.18
C HIS A 123 11.81 -11.16 9.18
N ASN A 124 11.99 -12.29 8.49
CA ASN A 124 13.03 -12.39 7.46
C ASN A 124 12.57 -11.82 6.13
N GLU A 125 13.52 -11.23 5.39
CA GLU A 125 13.27 -10.63 4.09
C GLU A 125 12.63 -11.59 3.07
N VAL A 126 11.61 -11.10 2.37
CA VAL A 126 11.01 -11.76 1.21
C VAL A 126 11.62 -11.17 -0.07
N LYS A 127 12.18 -12.04 -0.92
CA LYS A 127 12.95 -11.65 -2.11
C LYS A 127 12.07 -11.46 -3.35
N ALA A 128 12.61 -10.76 -4.35
CA ALA A 128 11.90 -10.35 -5.56
C ALA A 128 11.34 -11.52 -6.38
N GLU A 129 11.94 -12.71 -6.32
CA GLU A 129 11.44 -13.92 -6.98
C GLU A 129 10.07 -14.35 -6.43
N SER A 130 9.71 -13.90 -5.22
CA SER A 130 8.39 -14.14 -4.62
C SER A 130 7.28 -13.33 -5.29
N LEU A 131 7.63 -12.40 -6.18
CA LEU A 131 6.68 -11.67 -7.02
C LEU A 131 6.30 -12.45 -8.28
N ASP A 132 6.90 -13.59 -8.58
CA ASP A 132 6.45 -14.42 -9.71
C ASP A 132 5.10 -15.10 -9.40
N LEU A 133 4.49 -15.71 -10.42
CA LEU A 133 3.40 -16.65 -10.17
C LEU A 133 3.99 -17.95 -9.62
N LEU A 134 3.80 -18.19 -8.31
CA LEU A 134 4.46 -19.28 -7.60
C LEU A 134 3.67 -20.60 -7.65
N ALA A 135 4.42 -21.70 -7.60
CA ALA A 135 3.90 -22.99 -7.14
C ALA A 135 3.83 -23.02 -5.60
N PRO A 136 2.97 -23.85 -4.98
CA PRO A 136 2.74 -23.80 -3.53
C PRO A 136 3.99 -24.11 -2.69
N ASP A 137 4.86 -24.99 -3.17
CA ASP A 137 6.14 -25.37 -2.55
C ASP A 137 7.22 -24.28 -2.67
N ARG A 138 6.97 -23.25 -3.50
CA ARG A 138 7.84 -22.10 -3.70
C ARG A 138 7.40 -20.86 -2.92
N LEU A 139 6.30 -20.93 -2.18
CA LEU A 139 5.81 -19.82 -1.37
C LEU A 139 6.82 -19.52 -0.23
N PRO A 140 7.23 -18.25 -0.02
CA PRO A 140 8.16 -17.92 1.05
C PRO A 140 7.51 -18.16 2.42
N ARG A 141 8.31 -18.55 3.41
CA ARG A 141 7.79 -18.91 4.75
C ARG A 141 7.06 -17.77 5.45
N GLN A 142 7.41 -16.52 5.14
CA GLN A 142 6.82 -15.31 5.71
C GLN A 142 5.52 -14.91 5.01
N ALA A 143 5.25 -15.44 3.81
CA ALA A 143 3.96 -15.20 3.16
C ALA A 143 2.85 -15.94 3.90
N THR A 144 1.76 -15.25 4.13
CA THR A 144 0.57 -15.80 4.81
C THR A 144 -0.51 -16.08 3.77
N PRO A 145 -0.81 -17.34 3.45
CA PRO A 145 -1.93 -17.70 2.59
C PRO A 145 -3.25 -17.12 3.08
N LEU A 146 -3.94 -16.37 2.22
CA LEU A 146 -5.30 -15.92 2.47
C LEU A 146 -6.26 -17.12 2.59
N PRO A 147 -7.43 -16.96 3.24
CA PRO A 147 -8.39 -18.05 3.38
C PRO A 147 -8.77 -18.63 2.02
N LYS A 148 -8.62 -19.95 1.88
CA LYS A 148 -8.89 -20.68 0.63
C LYS A 148 -10.39 -20.93 0.42
N VAL A 149 -11.16 -19.85 0.36
CA VAL A 149 -12.60 -19.87 0.14
C VAL A 149 -12.87 -19.64 -1.34
N ALA A 150 -13.57 -20.57 -2.00
CA ALA A 150 -13.90 -20.45 -3.41
C ALA A 150 -14.77 -19.20 -3.67
N VAL A 151 -14.33 -18.35 -4.59
CA VAL A 151 -15.04 -17.15 -5.03
C VAL A 151 -16.09 -17.57 -6.06
N LYS A 152 -17.35 -17.69 -5.64
CA LYS A 152 -18.46 -18.13 -6.50
C LYS A 152 -19.44 -17.01 -6.89
N SER A 153 -19.22 -15.79 -6.41
CA SER A 153 -20.11 -14.65 -6.63
C SER A 153 -19.38 -13.31 -6.43
N TRP A 154 -20.02 -12.22 -6.84
CA TRP A 154 -19.59 -10.86 -6.53
C TRP A 154 -19.43 -10.62 -5.02
N ASN A 155 -20.35 -11.14 -4.20
CA ASN A 155 -20.28 -11.02 -2.74
C ASN A 155 -19.05 -11.75 -2.16
N ALA A 156 -18.71 -12.93 -2.70
CA ALA A 156 -17.51 -13.66 -2.30
C ALA A 156 -16.24 -12.93 -2.73
N PHE A 157 -16.23 -12.33 -3.92
CA PHE A 157 -15.10 -11.51 -4.38
C PHE A 157 -14.92 -10.27 -3.51
N ALA A 158 -16.01 -9.56 -3.19
CA ALA A 158 -15.99 -8.44 -2.27
C ALA A 158 -15.50 -8.83 -0.86
N ALA A 159 -15.90 -10.01 -0.37
CA ALA A 159 -15.42 -10.53 0.91
C ALA A 159 -13.91 -10.77 0.90
N LEU A 160 -13.36 -11.34 -0.18
CA LEU A 160 -11.91 -11.51 -0.33
C LEU A 160 -11.15 -10.18 -0.25
N ILE A 161 -11.62 -9.13 -0.92
CA ILE A 161 -10.97 -7.80 -0.86
C ILE A 161 -11.01 -7.22 0.55
N ARG A 162 -12.14 -7.37 1.26
CA ARG A 162 -12.23 -6.96 2.68
C ARG A 162 -11.26 -7.73 3.56
N THR A 163 -11.14 -9.05 3.37
CA THR A 163 -10.19 -9.89 4.11
C THR A 163 -8.75 -9.45 3.90
N ILE A 164 -8.36 -9.14 2.65
CA ILE A 164 -7.03 -8.60 2.34
C ILE A 164 -6.77 -7.35 3.19
N ASN A 165 -7.70 -6.38 3.18
CA ASN A 165 -7.56 -5.16 3.97
C ASN A 165 -7.49 -5.41 5.48
N GLN A 166 -8.38 -6.26 6.00
CA GLN A 166 -8.41 -6.59 7.43
C GLN A 166 -7.11 -7.27 7.89
N TRP A 167 -6.57 -8.18 7.08
CA TRP A 167 -5.33 -8.89 7.40
C TRP A 167 -4.12 -7.95 7.34
N SER A 168 -4.05 -7.06 6.36
CA SER A 168 -3.01 -6.02 6.32
C SER A 168 -3.07 -5.06 7.52
N LEU A 169 -4.27 -4.72 8.02
CA LEU A 169 -4.42 -3.96 9.29
C LEU A 169 -3.94 -4.74 10.53
N SER A 170 -3.68 -6.03 10.39
CA SER A 170 -3.33 -6.96 11.46
C SER A 170 -1.89 -7.47 11.34
N THR A 171 -1.00 -6.63 10.80
CA THR A 171 0.43 -6.92 10.56
C THR A 171 0.70 -8.17 9.72
N VAL A 172 -0.27 -8.61 8.91
CA VAL A 172 0.01 -9.57 7.83
C VAL A 172 0.73 -8.81 6.70
N THR A 173 2.06 -8.79 6.79
CA THR A 173 2.94 -8.03 5.89
C THR A 173 2.90 -8.53 4.44
N TYR A 174 2.84 -9.86 4.29
CA TYR A 174 2.92 -10.58 3.00
C TYR A 174 1.70 -11.46 2.75
N PRO A 175 0.49 -10.90 2.54
CA PRO A 175 -0.67 -11.71 2.20
C PRO A 175 -0.46 -12.39 0.84
N ALA A 176 -0.72 -13.70 0.77
CA ALA A 176 -0.57 -14.49 -0.44
C ALA A 176 -1.91 -15.01 -0.97
N LEU A 177 -2.19 -14.72 -2.24
CA LEU A 177 -3.45 -15.07 -2.90
C LEU A 177 -3.30 -16.35 -3.74
N ASP A 178 -4.06 -17.39 -3.39
CA ASP A 178 -4.19 -18.60 -4.20
C ASP A 178 -5.16 -18.32 -5.37
N LEU A 179 -4.65 -18.28 -6.60
CA LEU A 179 -5.48 -17.98 -7.78
C LEU A 179 -6.53 -19.05 -8.07
N SER A 180 -6.39 -20.27 -7.52
CA SER A 180 -7.38 -21.34 -7.68
C SER A 180 -8.73 -21.02 -7.02
N VAL A 181 -8.78 -20.06 -6.09
CA VAL A 181 -10.07 -19.63 -5.50
C VAL A 181 -11.03 -19.07 -6.54
N PHE A 182 -10.53 -18.61 -7.70
CA PHE A 182 -11.34 -18.09 -8.79
C PHE A 182 -11.76 -19.14 -9.82
N ASP A 183 -11.32 -20.40 -9.73
CA ASP A 183 -11.57 -21.41 -10.76
C ASP A 183 -13.06 -21.67 -11.00
N SER A 184 -13.87 -21.54 -9.94
CA SER A 184 -15.34 -21.68 -10.00
C SER A 184 -16.10 -20.34 -10.10
N ALA A 185 -15.40 -19.22 -10.26
CA ALA A 185 -16.02 -17.90 -10.33
C ALA A 185 -16.79 -17.70 -11.65
N PRO A 186 -17.89 -16.92 -11.64
CA PRO A 186 -18.54 -16.43 -12.84
C PRO A 186 -17.56 -15.72 -13.79
N ARG A 187 -17.84 -15.73 -15.09
CA ARG A 187 -16.93 -15.21 -16.13
C ARG A 187 -16.54 -13.74 -15.92
N ASP A 188 -17.51 -12.91 -15.54
CA ASP A 188 -17.33 -11.49 -15.25
C ASP A 188 -16.47 -11.26 -14.00
N VAL A 189 -16.69 -12.04 -12.93
CA VAL A 189 -15.85 -12.02 -11.73
C VAL A 189 -14.42 -12.46 -12.05
N LYS A 190 -14.24 -13.53 -12.84
CA LYS A 190 -12.91 -14.00 -13.27
C LYS A 190 -12.12 -12.91 -14.00
N ALA A 191 -12.78 -12.16 -14.88
CA ALA A 191 -12.13 -11.06 -15.59
C ALA A 191 -11.60 -9.99 -14.62
N ARG A 192 -12.42 -9.56 -13.65
CA ARG A 192 -11.97 -8.58 -12.63
C ARG A 192 -10.88 -9.11 -11.72
N ALA A 193 -10.97 -10.40 -11.36
CA ALA A 193 -9.99 -11.05 -10.52
C ALA A 193 -8.62 -11.13 -11.21
N ALA A 194 -8.58 -11.42 -12.52
CA ALA A 194 -7.32 -11.47 -13.28
C ALA A 194 -6.60 -10.12 -13.32
N ASP A 195 -7.35 -9.02 -13.52
CA ASP A 195 -6.81 -7.66 -13.52
C ASP A 195 -6.13 -7.34 -12.19
N LEU A 196 -6.85 -7.57 -11.08
CA LEU A 196 -6.34 -7.35 -9.73
C LEU A 196 -5.14 -8.25 -9.41
N SER A 197 -5.23 -9.54 -9.77
CA SER A 197 -4.19 -10.53 -9.45
C SER A 197 -2.86 -10.20 -10.12
N SER A 198 -2.88 -9.53 -11.26
CA SER A 198 -1.66 -9.10 -11.97
C SER A 198 -0.87 -8.06 -11.15
N LEU A 199 -1.55 -7.30 -10.29
CA LEU A 199 -0.95 -6.29 -9.41
C LEU A 199 -0.79 -6.78 -7.95
N PHE A 200 -1.41 -7.90 -7.59
CA PHE A 200 -1.44 -8.38 -6.20
C PHE A 200 -0.06 -8.94 -5.78
N PRO A 201 0.59 -8.45 -4.71
CA PRO A 201 2.03 -8.64 -4.52
C PRO A 201 2.52 -10.09 -4.46
N ILE A 202 1.86 -10.98 -3.72
CA ILE A 202 2.25 -12.40 -3.68
C ILE A 202 1.07 -13.25 -4.14
N ILE A 203 1.30 -13.99 -5.22
CA ILE A 203 0.31 -14.88 -5.83
C ILE A 203 0.91 -16.26 -6.02
N TYR A 204 0.08 -17.27 -5.88
CA TYR A 204 0.45 -18.64 -6.15
C TYR A 204 -0.75 -19.39 -6.71
N ARG A 205 -0.53 -20.57 -7.29
CA ARG A 205 -1.61 -21.40 -7.79
C ARG A 205 -1.41 -22.84 -7.34
N THR A 206 -2.41 -23.39 -6.67
CA THR A 206 -2.38 -24.78 -6.21
C THR A 206 -2.95 -25.77 -7.22
N ALA A 207 -3.85 -25.33 -8.10
CA ALA A 207 -4.49 -26.15 -9.12
C ALA A 207 -5.13 -25.28 -10.22
N GLY A 208 -5.63 -25.95 -11.27
CA GLY A 208 -6.41 -25.33 -12.34
C GLY A 208 -5.60 -24.57 -13.38
N GLU A 209 -6.31 -24.01 -14.35
CA GLU A 209 -5.76 -23.21 -15.45
C GLU A 209 -6.14 -21.73 -15.29
N GLY A 210 -5.47 -20.86 -16.04
CA GLY A 210 -5.65 -19.41 -15.96
C GLY A 210 -4.46 -18.74 -15.27
N GLY A 211 -4.30 -17.45 -15.52
CA GLY A 211 -3.11 -16.73 -15.11
C GLY A 211 -3.34 -15.25 -14.94
N ILE A 212 -2.22 -14.55 -14.87
CA ILE A 212 -2.13 -13.10 -14.78
C ILE A 212 -1.63 -12.53 -16.10
N GLU A 213 -1.78 -11.22 -16.28
CA GLU A 213 -1.12 -10.53 -17.37
C GLU A 213 0.37 -10.36 -17.05
N VAL A 214 1.19 -11.24 -17.62
CA VAL A 214 2.65 -11.30 -17.35
C VAL A 214 3.34 -9.98 -17.67
N ALA A 215 2.93 -9.28 -18.74
CA ALA A 215 3.52 -8.00 -19.12
C ALA A 215 3.26 -6.92 -18.05
N THR A 216 2.02 -6.82 -17.56
CA THR A 216 1.67 -5.94 -16.44
C THR A 216 2.48 -6.33 -15.20
N ARG A 217 2.56 -7.61 -14.86
CA ARG A 217 3.34 -8.07 -13.70
C ARG A 217 4.81 -7.63 -13.78
N GLN A 218 5.46 -7.91 -14.90
CA GLN A 218 6.86 -7.54 -15.15
C GLN A 218 7.08 -6.03 -15.07
N ALA A 219 6.13 -5.23 -15.56
CA ALA A 219 6.22 -3.77 -15.50
C ALA A 219 6.21 -3.26 -14.05
N TRP A 220 5.44 -3.88 -13.17
CA TRP A 220 5.30 -3.48 -11.77
C TRP A 220 6.34 -4.12 -10.83
N THR A 221 7.10 -5.12 -11.28
CA THR A 221 8.11 -5.80 -10.46
C THR A 221 9.11 -4.85 -9.79
N PRO A 222 9.71 -3.83 -10.45
CA PRO A 222 10.66 -2.93 -9.79
C PRO A 222 10.03 -2.14 -8.64
N TYR A 223 8.81 -1.64 -8.86
CA TYR A 223 8.03 -0.93 -7.86
C TYR A 223 7.69 -1.84 -6.66
N LEU A 224 7.14 -3.03 -6.93
CA LEU A 224 6.81 -4.01 -5.90
C LEU A 224 8.04 -4.53 -5.15
N THR A 225 9.19 -4.64 -5.81
CA THR A 225 10.46 -5.05 -5.19
C THR A 225 10.95 -4.01 -4.18
N THR A 226 10.73 -2.72 -4.46
CA THR A 226 10.99 -1.64 -3.50
C THR A 226 10.10 -1.78 -2.27
N TYR A 227 8.83 -2.10 -2.46
CA TYR A 227 7.91 -2.33 -1.35
C TYR A 227 8.15 -3.63 -0.58
N LEU A 228 8.70 -4.68 -1.20
CA LEU A 228 9.22 -5.85 -0.48
C LEU A 228 10.37 -5.46 0.46
N ARG A 229 11.27 -4.57 0.00
CA ARG A 229 12.35 -4.07 0.83
C ARG A 229 11.83 -3.22 1.98
N GLU A 230 10.89 -2.30 1.74
CA GLU A 230 10.29 -1.50 2.81
C GLU A 230 9.50 -2.37 3.80
N ALA A 231 8.81 -3.40 3.32
CA ALA A 231 8.14 -4.36 4.17
C ALA A 231 9.11 -5.05 5.13
N TYR A 232 10.29 -5.46 4.65
CA TYR A 232 11.34 -6.02 5.49
C TYR A 232 11.95 -5.01 6.47
N ASP A 233 12.28 -3.80 6.01
CA ASP A 233 12.96 -2.80 6.85
C ASP A 233 12.02 -2.15 7.90
N ARG A 234 10.71 -2.07 7.62
CA ARG A 234 9.76 -1.28 8.42
C ARG A 234 8.52 -2.05 8.89
N GLY A 235 8.29 -3.27 8.40
CA GLY A 235 7.10 -4.07 8.73
C GLY A 235 5.80 -3.55 8.10
N TYR A 236 5.89 -2.69 7.09
CA TYR A 236 4.69 -2.17 6.42
C TYR A 236 4.14 -3.21 5.43
N PRO A 237 2.84 -3.56 5.51
CA PRO A 237 2.25 -4.47 4.53
C PRO A 237 2.30 -3.89 3.12
N LEU A 238 2.40 -4.79 2.14
CA LEU A 238 2.45 -4.44 0.72
C LEU A 238 1.12 -3.87 0.23
N VAL A 239 0.01 -4.40 0.76
CA VAL A 239 -1.33 -3.83 0.59
C VAL A 239 -1.61 -2.95 1.79
N ARG A 240 -1.96 -1.68 1.55
CA ARG A 240 -2.11 -0.64 2.57
C ARG A 240 -3.54 -0.14 2.64
N PRO A 241 -4.32 -0.60 3.61
CA PRO A 241 -5.69 -0.16 3.80
C PRO A 241 -5.75 1.35 4.11
N LEU A 242 -6.83 2.02 3.71
CA LEU A 242 -6.94 3.46 3.90
C LEU A 242 -6.80 3.94 5.36
N PRO A 243 -7.27 3.23 6.42
CA PRO A 243 -7.05 3.65 7.80
C PRO A 243 -5.57 3.68 8.20
N MET A 244 -4.72 2.88 7.56
CA MET A 244 -3.28 2.90 7.77
C MET A 244 -2.65 4.12 7.09
N GLN A 245 -2.96 4.34 5.81
CA GLN A 245 -2.34 5.39 5.00
C GLN A 245 -2.86 6.80 5.32
N PHE A 246 -4.15 6.90 5.69
CA PHE A 246 -4.85 8.14 5.96
C PHE A 246 -5.46 8.08 7.36
N SER A 247 -4.64 7.79 8.37
CA SER A 247 -5.06 7.58 9.77
C SER A 247 -5.86 8.72 10.40
N ARG A 248 -5.62 9.96 9.93
CA ARG A 248 -6.33 11.17 10.38
C ARG A 248 -7.57 11.52 9.56
N ASP A 249 -7.85 10.77 8.49
CA ASP A 249 -9.07 10.95 7.71
C ASP A 249 -10.24 10.26 8.42
N ALA A 250 -11.33 10.99 8.62
CA ALA A 250 -12.54 10.47 9.25
C ALA A 250 -13.26 9.43 8.37
N ASN A 251 -13.03 9.46 7.05
CA ASN A 251 -13.68 8.58 6.09
C ASN A 251 -12.81 7.36 5.71
N SER A 252 -11.61 7.22 6.27
CA SER A 252 -10.66 6.17 5.89
C SER A 252 -11.16 4.75 6.12
N ASP A 253 -12.12 4.54 7.02
CA ASP A 253 -12.68 3.24 7.34
C ASP A 253 -14.03 2.95 6.64
N GLN A 254 -14.53 3.88 5.84
CA GLN A 254 -15.83 3.78 5.16
C GLN A 254 -15.79 2.94 3.88
N GLN A 255 -14.60 2.59 3.40
CA GLN A 255 -14.38 1.84 2.15
C GLN A 255 -13.45 0.65 2.39
N ALA A 256 -14.05 -0.46 2.83
CA ALA A 256 -13.31 -1.70 3.11
C ALA A 256 -12.78 -2.43 1.86
N ASP A 257 -13.10 -1.91 0.67
CA ASP A 257 -12.80 -2.49 -0.63
C ASP A 257 -11.92 -1.59 -1.51
N VAL A 258 -11.26 -0.59 -0.91
CA VAL A 258 -10.28 0.29 -1.53
C VAL A 258 -8.99 0.20 -0.72
N PHE A 259 -7.85 0.18 -1.39
CA PHE A 259 -6.55 0.10 -0.74
C PHE A 259 -5.47 0.77 -1.56
N MET A 260 -4.37 1.08 -0.90
CA MET A 260 -3.15 1.58 -1.53
C MET A 260 -2.22 0.41 -1.81
N LEU A 261 -1.54 0.44 -2.94
CA LEU A 261 -0.32 -0.31 -3.19
C LEU A 261 0.81 0.69 -3.04
N GLY A 262 1.68 0.45 -2.07
CA GLY A 262 2.65 1.46 -1.65
C GLY A 262 1.99 2.76 -1.16
N ASP A 263 2.69 3.88 -1.30
CA ASP A 263 2.23 5.20 -0.87
C ASP A 263 1.57 6.03 -1.97
N GLU A 264 1.81 5.65 -3.23
CA GLU A 264 1.48 6.41 -4.42
C GLU A 264 0.15 5.99 -5.05
N VAL A 265 -0.15 4.68 -5.05
CA VAL A 265 -1.15 4.10 -5.95
C VAL A 265 -2.37 3.61 -5.18
N LEU A 266 -3.54 4.19 -5.45
CA LEU A 266 -4.83 3.72 -4.96
C LEU A 266 -5.46 2.75 -5.96
N LEU A 267 -5.83 1.56 -5.51
CA LEU A 267 -6.63 0.60 -6.25
C LEU A 267 -8.07 0.55 -5.73
N ALA A 268 -9.03 0.57 -6.66
CA ALA A 268 -10.44 0.47 -6.35
C ALA A 268 -11.11 -0.64 -7.17
N PRO A 269 -10.97 -1.92 -6.76
CA PRO A 269 -11.63 -3.05 -7.39
C PRO A 269 -13.13 -2.81 -7.68
N VAL A 270 -13.57 -3.27 -8.85
CA VAL A 270 -15.00 -3.29 -9.21
C VAL A 270 -15.60 -4.59 -8.69
N LEU A 271 -16.59 -4.47 -7.80
CA LEU A 271 -17.18 -5.60 -7.07
C LEU A 271 -18.63 -5.86 -7.47
N THR A 272 -19.03 -5.40 -8.65
CA THR A 272 -20.36 -5.62 -9.22
C THR A 272 -20.24 -5.86 -10.73
N SER A 273 -21.31 -6.35 -11.36
CA SER A 273 -21.38 -6.50 -12.83
C SER A 273 -21.45 -5.17 -13.59
N GLY A 274 -21.49 -4.03 -12.89
CA GLY A 274 -21.53 -2.71 -13.50
C GLY A 274 -20.23 -2.31 -14.20
N SER A 275 -20.34 -1.30 -15.07
CA SER A 275 -19.22 -0.70 -15.81
C SER A 275 -18.70 0.59 -15.16
N LYS A 276 -19.16 0.92 -13.96
CA LYS A 276 -18.78 2.13 -13.22
C LYS A 276 -18.35 1.79 -11.81
N ARG A 277 -17.49 2.64 -11.24
CA ARG A 277 -17.05 2.55 -9.85
C ARG A 277 -17.23 3.89 -9.15
N ARG A 278 -18.08 3.89 -8.12
CA ARG A 278 -18.21 5.00 -7.18
C ARG A 278 -17.27 4.78 -6.00
N LEU A 279 -16.47 5.78 -5.66
CA LEU A 279 -15.54 5.78 -4.52
C LEU A 279 -15.32 7.18 -3.97
N THR A 280 -14.90 7.29 -2.71
CA THR A 280 -14.40 8.53 -2.12
C THR A 280 -12.88 8.54 -2.20
N LEU A 281 -12.30 9.50 -2.89
CA LEU A 281 -10.85 9.66 -2.93
C LEU A 281 -10.37 10.32 -1.63
N PRO A 282 -9.31 9.80 -0.96
CA PRO A 282 -8.74 10.45 0.22
C PRO A 282 -8.16 11.83 -0.10
N ARG A 283 -7.81 12.60 0.92
CA ARG A 283 -7.17 13.93 0.75
C ARG A 283 -5.98 13.90 -0.24
N GLY A 284 -5.92 14.89 -1.12
CA GLY A 284 -4.88 15.03 -2.14
C GLY A 284 -5.47 15.37 -3.51
N ASN A 285 -4.63 15.39 -4.53
CA ASN A 285 -5.06 15.32 -5.94
C ASN A 285 -4.68 13.95 -6.47
N TRP A 286 -5.49 13.40 -7.35
CA TRP A 286 -5.37 12.04 -7.85
C TRP A 286 -5.53 12.03 -9.34
N THR A 287 -4.63 11.35 -10.04
CA THR A 287 -4.73 11.14 -11.49
C THR A 287 -5.15 9.70 -11.76
N ASP A 288 -6.24 9.50 -12.50
CA ASP A 288 -6.61 8.18 -13.03
C ASP A 288 -5.57 7.76 -14.07
N VAL A 289 -4.88 6.65 -13.83
CA VAL A 289 -3.77 6.18 -14.67
C VAL A 289 -4.23 5.80 -16.07
N ARG A 290 -5.50 5.43 -16.26
CA ARG A 290 -6.03 5.05 -17.56
C ARG A 290 -6.42 6.24 -18.42
N THR A 291 -7.06 7.24 -17.82
CA THR A 291 -7.64 8.38 -18.54
C THR A 291 -6.77 9.62 -18.51
N ASN A 292 -5.75 9.63 -17.65
CA ASN A 292 -4.99 10.81 -17.29
C ASN A 292 -5.87 11.94 -16.71
N GLN A 293 -7.07 11.63 -16.22
CA GLN A 293 -7.95 12.64 -15.66
C GLN A 293 -7.60 12.90 -14.20
N GLU A 294 -7.51 14.19 -13.84
CA GLU A 294 -7.30 14.62 -12.46
C GLU A 294 -8.61 14.74 -11.67
N TYR A 295 -8.55 14.33 -10.40
CA TYR A 295 -9.62 14.41 -9.43
C TYR A 295 -9.09 15.01 -8.13
N ARG A 296 -9.82 15.95 -7.54
CA ARG A 296 -9.55 16.38 -6.16
C ARG A 296 -10.01 15.28 -5.19
N GLY A 297 -9.30 15.13 -4.09
CA GLY A 297 -9.66 14.25 -2.98
C GLY A 297 -10.80 14.81 -2.12
N ASN A 298 -11.13 14.09 -1.05
CA ASN A 298 -12.22 14.40 -0.11
C ASN A 298 -13.60 14.55 -0.77
N GLN A 299 -13.81 13.90 -1.91
CA GLN A 299 -15.08 13.88 -2.61
C GLN A 299 -15.36 12.51 -3.19
N VAL A 300 -16.64 12.26 -3.44
CA VAL A 300 -17.08 11.05 -4.13
C VAL A 300 -16.95 11.27 -5.63
N VAL A 301 -16.27 10.36 -6.30
CA VAL A 301 -16.16 10.31 -7.75
C VAL A 301 -16.84 9.06 -8.28
N GLU A 302 -17.34 9.14 -9.51
CA GLU A 302 -17.83 7.98 -10.27
C GLU A 302 -17.01 7.89 -11.55
N VAL A 303 -16.31 6.78 -11.72
CA VAL A 303 -15.41 6.57 -12.87
C VAL A 303 -15.87 5.40 -13.71
N ASP A 304 -15.57 5.46 -15.01
CA ASP A 304 -15.73 4.33 -15.91
C ASP A 304 -14.72 3.24 -15.57
N ALA A 305 -15.23 2.03 -15.42
CA ALA A 305 -14.49 0.84 -15.07
C ALA A 305 -14.89 -0.32 -15.98
N PRO A 306 -14.57 -0.28 -17.29
CA PRO A 306 -14.78 -1.41 -18.19
C PRO A 306 -14.00 -2.64 -17.70
N ALA A 307 -14.43 -3.85 -18.06
CA ALA A 307 -13.68 -5.08 -17.74
C ALA A 307 -12.27 -5.04 -18.35
N GLY A 308 -11.28 -5.61 -17.66
CA GLY A 308 -9.91 -5.73 -18.17
C GLY A 308 -8.89 -4.75 -17.56
N ARG A 309 -9.32 -3.78 -16.74
CA ARG A 309 -8.42 -2.98 -15.87
C ARG A 309 -9.12 -2.57 -14.59
N VAL A 310 -8.45 -2.77 -13.46
CA VAL A 310 -8.88 -2.23 -12.16
C VAL A 310 -8.71 -0.70 -12.14
N PRO A 311 -9.71 0.09 -11.71
CA PRO A 311 -9.53 1.51 -11.49
C PRO A 311 -8.35 1.78 -10.55
N MET A 312 -7.43 2.62 -11.02
CA MET A 312 -6.16 2.89 -10.37
C MET A 312 -5.86 4.39 -10.47
N PHE A 313 -5.50 4.98 -9.33
CA PHE A 313 -5.23 6.40 -9.23
C PHE A 313 -3.87 6.62 -8.58
N VAL A 314 -3.04 7.45 -9.18
CA VAL A 314 -1.79 7.90 -8.54
C VAL A 314 -2.05 9.23 -7.85
N ARG A 315 -1.61 9.35 -6.61
CA ARG A 315 -1.66 10.62 -5.90
C ARG A 315 -0.65 11.57 -6.54
N ASN A 316 -1.06 12.79 -6.90
CA ASN A 316 -0.12 13.78 -7.41
C ASN A 316 0.91 14.17 -6.33
N GLY A 317 2.13 14.49 -6.75
CA GLY A 317 3.31 14.68 -5.91
C GLY A 317 4.14 13.41 -5.75
N TRP A 318 3.98 12.42 -6.63
CA TRP A 318 4.68 11.14 -6.56
C TRP A 318 5.24 10.71 -7.91
N ILE A 319 6.26 9.85 -7.86
CA ILE A 319 6.90 9.20 -9.00
C ILE A 319 6.59 7.71 -8.94
N VAL A 320 6.17 7.11 -10.05
CA VAL A 320 5.92 5.67 -10.16
C VAL A 320 6.84 5.08 -11.23
N PRO A 321 7.88 4.32 -10.86
CA PRO A 321 8.74 3.62 -11.81
C PRO A 321 8.11 2.33 -12.32
N LEU A 322 8.02 2.19 -13.64
CA LEU A 322 7.53 0.98 -14.30
C LEU A 322 8.55 0.46 -15.32
N ALA A 323 8.82 -0.84 -15.29
CA ALA A 323 9.69 -1.48 -16.27
C ALA A 323 8.97 -1.63 -17.61
N VAL A 324 9.68 -1.32 -18.68
CA VAL A 324 9.28 -1.60 -20.05
C VAL A 324 10.47 -2.27 -20.75
N LYS A 325 10.22 -3.04 -21.80
CA LYS A 325 11.18 -3.99 -22.39
C LYS A 325 12.66 -3.53 -22.43
N ASP A 326 12.91 -2.27 -22.77
CA ASP A 326 14.25 -1.70 -22.98
C ASP A 326 14.60 -0.50 -22.08
N ARG A 327 13.72 -0.12 -21.15
CA ARG A 327 13.87 1.09 -20.33
C ARG A 327 13.00 1.07 -19.07
N MET A 328 13.23 2.03 -18.17
CA MET A 328 12.33 2.33 -17.07
C MET A 328 11.54 3.60 -17.39
N GLU A 329 10.21 3.53 -17.33
CA GLU A 329 9.35 4.70 -17.35
C GLU A 329 9.23 5.27 -15.93
N LEU A 330 9.48 6.56 -15.77
CA LEU A 330 9.33 7.30 -14.51
C LEU A 330 8.13 8.23 -14.66
N HIS A 331 6.96 7.76 -14.23
CA HIS A 331 5.73 8.54 -14.27
C HIS A 331 5.70 9.53 -13.11
N TYR A 332 5.87 10.82 -13.40
CA TYR A 332 5.72 11.88 -12.41
C TYR A 332 4.39 12.59 -12.58
N TYR A 333 3.62 12.67 -11.50
CA TYR A 333 2.33 13.35 -11.44
C TYR A 333 2.50 14.67 -10.68
N PRO A 334 2.61 15.83 -11.35
CA PRO A 334 3.04 17.06 -10.69
C PRO A 334 2.10 17.56 -9.60
N SER A 335 2.72 18.06 -8.51
CA SER A 335 2.08 18.83 -7.45
C SER A 335 3.15 19.73 -6.82
N LEU A 336 3.74 19.30 -5.69
CA LEU A 336 5.02 19.79 -5.18
C LEU A 336 6.15 18.85 -5.64
N GLY A 337 7.35 19.02 -5.07
CA GLY A 337 8.46 18.09 -5.26
C GLY A 337 8.09 16.66 -4.88
N ALA A 338 8.64 15.69 -5.62
CA ALA A 338 8.48 14.26 -5.38
C ALA A 338 9.85 13.58 -5.37
N GLU A 339 9.94 12.53 -4.55
CA GLU A 339 11.12 11.66 -4.45
C GLU A 339 10.68 10.21 -4.53
N PHE A 340 11.50 9.35 -5.11
CA PHE A 340 11.33 7.90 -5.06
C PHE A 340 12.68 7.20 -4.97
N PHE A 341 12.77 6.25 -4.04
CA PHE A 341 13.95 5.42 -3.81
C PHE A 341 13.69 4.02 -4.36
N LEU A 342 14.18 3.72 -5.55
CA LEU A 342 14.03 2.41 -6.18
C LEU A 342 15.08 1.45 -5.65
N TRP A 343 14.63 0.40 -4.96
CA TRP A 343 15.53 -0.66 -4.48
C TRP A 343 16.13 -1.44 -5.64
N GLU A 344 17.46 -1.56 -5.67
CA GLU A 344 18.21 -2.34 -6.65
C GLU A 344 18.89 -3.54 -5.96
N PRO A 345 18.24 -4.73 -5.93
CA PRO A 345 18.73 -5.88 -5.16
C PRO A 345 20.18 -6.28 -5.46
N ASP A 346 20.58 -6.23 -6.73
CA ASP A 346 21.94 -6.62 -7.16
C ASP A 346 23.03 -5.66 -6.66
N ALA A 347 22.67 -4.39 -6.44
CA ALA A 347 23.57 -3.38 -5.90
C ALA A 347 23.47 -3.25 -4.37
N ASN A 348 22.39 -3.81 -3.78
CA ASN A 348 22.02 -3.63 -2.38
C ASN A 348 21.97 -2.13 -1.97
N GLU A 349 21.51 -1.29 -2.89
CA GLU A 349 21.38 0.17 -2.73
C GLU A 349 20.10 0.66 -3.43
N ASN A 350 19.72 1.92 -3.18
CA ASN A 350 18.63 2.59 -3.88
C ASN A 350 19.15 3.45 -5.03
N SER A 351 18.52 3.35 -6.21
CA SER A 351 18.52 4.47 -7.16
C SER A 351 17.54 5.54 -6.69
N GLN A 352 17.85 6.81 -6.90
CA GLN A 352 17.03 7.93 -6.42
C GLN A 352 16.50 8.73 -7.60
N PHE A 353 15.23 9.12 -7.52
CA PHE A 353 14.58 9.96 -8.51
C PHE A 353 13.95 11.16 -7.82
N HIS A 354 14.20 12.36 -8.34
CA HIS A 354 13.61 13.60 -7.83
C HIS A 354 12.94 14.36 -8.96
N ALA A 355 11.78 14.95 -8.70
CA ALA A 355 11.08 15.81 -9.65
C ALA A 355 10.45 16.99 -8.91
N ALA A 356 10.74 18.22 -9.33
CA ALA A 356 10.29 19.42 -8.64
C ALA A 356 9.88 20.54 -9.62
N PRO A 357 8.59 20.93 -9.67
CA PRO A 357 8.14 22.13 -10.35
C PRO A 357 8.46 23.39 -9.53
N ALA A 358 8.83 24.47 -10.21
CA ALA A 358 9.13 25.78 -9.63
C ALA A 358 8.73 26.90 -10.61
N GLY A 359 7.49 27.39 -10.52
CA GLY A 359 6.97 28.40 -11.45
C GLY A 359 6.85 27.85 -12.88
N ASP A 360 7.43 28.57 -13.86
CA ASP A 360 7.49 28.14 -15.27
C ASP A 360 8.64 27.16 -15.57
N PHE A 361 9.18 26.52 -14.54
CA PHE A 361 10.32 25.62 -14.62
C PHE A 361 10.04 24.30 -13.91
N MET A 362 10.67 23.23 -14.36
CA MET A 362 10.71 21.95 -13.65
C MET A 362 12.11 21.33 -13.76
N ARG A 363 12.59 20.77 -12.65
CA ARG A 363 13.81 19.96 -12.59
C ARG A 363 13.43 18.52 -12.35
N VAL A 364 14.02 17.61 -13.12
CA VAL A 364 13.98 16.17 -12.85
C VAL A 364 15.39 15.63 -12.75
N GLU A 365 15.60 14.69 -11.84
CA GLU A 365 16.91 14.20 -11.48
C GLU A 365 16.91 12.69 -11.25
N ILE A 366 17.97 12.04 -11.73
CA ILE A 366 18.20 10.61 -11.57
C ILE A 366 19.60 10.41 -11.00
N GLU A 367 19.69 9.77 -9.84
CA GLU A 367 20.90 9.10 -9.34
C GLU A 367 20.70 7.58 -9.50
N SER A 368 21.25 7.01 -10.58
CA SER A 368 21.03 5.59 -10.88
C SER A 368 22.16 4.71 -10.35
N LYS A 369 21.84 3.60 -9.67
CA LYS A 369 22.83 2.57 -9.30
C LYS A 369 23.10 1.57 -10.42
N LYS A 370 22.30 1.62 -11.50
CA LYS A 370 22.46 0.76 -12.68
C LYS A 370 22.60 1.59 -13.96
N ARG A 371 23.38 1.07 -14.90
CA ARG A 371 23.35 1.60 -16.27
C ARG A 371 22.01 1.26 -16.92
N ARG A 372 21.15 2.26 -17.13
CA ARG A 372 19.78 2.05 -17.62
C ARG A 372 19.30 3.23 -18.47
N THR A 373 18.45 2.94 -19.45
CA THR A 373 17.68 3.97 -20.17
C THR A 373 16.43 4.31 -19.36
N TYR A 374 16.18 5.59 -19.16
CA TYR A 374 15.01 6.11 -18.48
C TYR A 374 14.19 6.96 -19.45
N GLU A 375 12.87 6.86 -19.36
CA GLU A 375 11.92 7.78 -19.95
C GLU A 375 11.16 8.46 -18.81
N TRP A 376 11.38 9.75 -18.63
CA TRP A 376 10.51 10.55 -17.78
C TRP A 376 9.21 10.81 -18.53
N ILE A 377 8.09 10.55 -17.86
CA ILE A 377 6.74 10.86 -18.33
C ILE A 377 6.15 11.81 -17.32
N LEU A 378 6.12 13.09 -17.68
CA LEU A 378 5.69 14.17 -16.82
C LEU A 378 4.25 14.50 -17.19
N HIS A 379 3.33 14.14 -16.30
CA HIS A 379 1.90 14.26 -16.55
C HIS A 379 1.42 15.71 -16.39
N HIS A 380 0.37 16.09 -17.11
CA HIS A 380 -0.31 17.40 -16.97
C HIS A 380 0.60 18.61 -17.18
N THR A 381 1.59 18.48 -18.06
CA THR A 381 2.50 19.57 -18.41
C THR A 381 2.05 20.26 -19.69
N LYS A 382 2.35 21.56 -19.82
CA LYS A 382 2.29 22.24 -21.12
C LYS A 382 3.53 21.88 -21.96
N ALA A 383 3.49 22.08 -23.27
CA ALA A 383 4.65 21.86 -24.12
C ALA A 383 5.81 22.79 -23.69
N PRO A 384 7.03 22.26 -23.45
CA PRO A 384 8.15 23.07 -23.01
C PRO A 384 8.74 23.90 -24.16
N ARG A 385 9.33 25.05 -23.82
CA ARG A 385 10.17 25.87 -24.71
C ARG A 385 11.58 25.27 -24.84
N GLU A 386 12.11 24.75 -23.74
CA GLU A 386 13.45 24.19 -23.67
C GLU A 386 13.50 22.99 -22.71
N VAL A 387 14.26 21.97 -23.08
CA VAL A 387 14.58 20.79 -22.27
C VAL A 387 16.06 20.54 -22.44
N GLY A 388 16.81 20.39 -21.36
CA GLY A 388 18.25 20.16 -21.48
C GLY A 388 18.94 19.89 -20.16
N GLU A 389 20.21 19.50 -20.27
CA GLU A 389 21.14 19.37 -19.16
C GLU A 389 22.23 20.44 -19.33
N GLU A 390 23.11 20.58 -18.33
CA GLU A 390 24.26 21.50 -18.44
C GLU A 390 25.14 21.19 -19.66
N SER A 391 25.22 19.91 -20.06
CA SER A 391 25.98 19.45 -21.22
C SER A 391 25.34 19.79 -22.58
N GLY A 392 24.07 20.18 -22.62
CA GLY A 392 23.39 20.56 -23.85
C GLY A 392 21.87 20.35 -23.85
N ALA A 393 21.24 20.95 -24.86
CA ALA A 393 19.79 20.86 -25.07
C ALA A 393 19.38 19.50 -25.67
N TYR A 394 18.19 19.03 -25.27
CA TYR A 394 17.56 17.84 -25.82
C TYR A 394 16.80 18.19 -27.09
N GLN A 395 16.83 17.28 -28.06
CA GLN A 395 16.18 17.49 -29.36
C GLN A 395 14.69 17.12 -29.29
N LYS A 396 13.82 18.05 -29.73
CA LYS A 396 12.39 17.76 -29.93
C LYS A 396 12.19 16.76 -31.09
N VAL A 397 11.31 15.78 -30.89
CA VAL A 397 10.83 14.88 -31.94
C VAL A 397 9.33 14.96 -32.14
N ALA A 398 8.84 14.38 -33.24
CA ALA A 398 7.43 14.49 -33.64
C ALA A 398 6.51 13.47 -32.96
N SER A 399 7.04 12.33 -32.51
CA SER A 399 6.27 11.27 -31.87
C SER A 399 7.09 10.47 -30.86
N ARG A 400 6.40 9.72 -29.99
CA ARG A 400 7.02 8.85 -28.98
C ARG A 400 8.00 7.83 -29.57
N ASP A 401 7.66 7.25 -30.73
CA ASP A 401 8.49 6.23 -31.39
C ASP A 401 9.86 6.75 -31.86
N GLN A 402 10.03 8.07 -31.95
CA GLN A 402 11.29 8.71 -32.30
C GLN A 402 12.15 9.07 -31.08
N LEU A 403 11.65 8.82 -29.85
CA LEU A 403 12.40 9.06 -28.63
C LEU A 403 13.62 8.15 -28.57
N GLN A 404 14.74 8.76 -28.19
CA GLN A 404 16.00 8.11 -27.85
C GLN A 404 16.69 9.00 -26.80
N PRO A 405 17.74 8.53 -26.11
CA PRO A 405 18.49 9.35 -25.16
C PRO A 405 18.89 10.72 -25.74
N GLY A 406 18.61 11.79 -24.99
CA GLY A 406 18.84 13.18 -25.42
C GLY A 406 17.71 13.78 -26.27
N LYS A 407 16.53 13.15 -26.32
CA LYS A 407 15.36 13.63 -27.04
C LYS A 407 14.13 13.74 -26.16
N TRP A 408 13.20 14.58 -26.59
CA TRP A 408 11.90 14.77 -25.94
C TRP A 408 10.76 14.93 -26.93
N TRP A 409 9.56 14.62 -26.48
CA TRP A 409 8.30 14.72 -27.22
C TRP A 409 7.20 15.15 -26.27
N HIS A 410 6.28 16.01 -26.72
CA HIS A 410 5.10 16.36 -25.95
C HIS A 410 3.86 15.73 -26.61
N ASP A 411 3.12 14.95 -25.84
CA ASP A 411 1.83 14.42 -26.23
C ASP A 411 0.75 15.45 -25.96
N ASP A 412 0.39 16.26 -26.97
CA ASP A 412 -0.65 17.28 -26.84
C ASP A 412 -2.04 16.68 -26.55
N ALA A 413 -2.28 15.41 -26.88
CA ALA A 413 -3.58 14.77 -26.63
C ALA A 413 -3.74 14.34 -25.17
N GLN A 414 -2.64 13.97 -24.51
CA GLN A 414 -2.63 13.58 -23.09
C GLN A 414 -2.08 14.67 -22.16
N ASN A 415 -1.50 15.74 -22.68
CA ASN A 415 -0.73 16.76 -21.94
C ASN A 415 0.44 16.17 -21.15
N ASN A 416 1.20 15.27 -21.77
CA ASN A 416 2.35 14.64 -21.15
C ASN A 416 3.65 15.03 -21.87
N LEU A 417 4.67 15.42 -21.10
CA LEU A 417 6.02 15.57 -21.61
C LEU A 417 6.79 14.26 -21.41
N HIS A 418 7.27 13.71 -22.52
CA HIS A 418 8.16 12.56 -22.55
C HIS A 418 9.58 13.02 -22.84
N LEU A 419 10.55 12.63 -22.02
CA LEU A 419 11.97 12.84 -22.32
C LEU A 419 12.75 11.59 -21.97
N MET A 420 13.73 11.25 -22.81
CA MET A 420 14.50 10.03 -22.67
C MET A 420 15.97 10.32 -22.47
N LEU A 421 16.60 9.60 -21.53
CA LEU A 421 18.02 9.69 -21.26
C LEU A 421 18.61 8.34 -20.87
N ARG A 422 19.93 8.21 -21.01
CA ARG A 422 20.68 7.05 -20.53
C ARG A 422 21.50 7.49 -19.33
N SER A 423 21.29 6.86 -18.18
CA SER A 423 22.17 7.05 -17.02
C SER A 423 23.21 5.94 -16.98
N GLU A 424 24.45 6.31 -16.67
CA GLU A 424 25.45 5.34 -16.21
C GLU A 424 25.22 5.08 -14.71
N ALA A 425 25.92 4.09 -14.15
CA ALA A 425 25.84 3.82 -12.72
C ALA A 425 26.61 4.91 -11.94
N VAL A 426 26.03 5.37 -10.83
CA VAL A 426 26.61 6.37 -9.90
C VAL A 426 26.85 7.74 -10.56
N THR A 427 26.04 8.09 -11.55
CA THR A 427 26.03 9.43 -12.16
C THR A 427 24.72 10.13 -11.90
N ASP A 428 24.80 11.39 -11.47
CA ASP A 428 23.64 12.27 -11.33
C ASP A 428 23.31 12.88 -12.69
N ARG A 429 22.04 12.77 -13.09
CA ARG A 429 21.52 13.35 -14.33
C ARG A 429 20.42 14.32 -13.98
N ILE A 430 20.69 15.61 -14.17
CA ILE A 430 19.76 16.70 -13.84
C ILE A 430 19.29 17.34 -15.15
N VAL A 431 17.99 17.18 -15.45
CA VAL A 431 17.36 17.78 -16.62
C VAL A 431 16.48 18.94 -16.17
N ASN A 432 16.71 20.08 -16.82
CA ASN A 432 16.04 21.35 -16.62
C ASN A 432 15.02 21.56 -17.74
N ILE A 433 13.79 21.91 -17.37
CA ILE A 433 12.65 22.05 -18.29
C ILE A 433 12.05 23.43 -18.09
N SER A 434 12.01 24.22 -19.16
CA SER A 434 11.44 25.57 -19.18
C SER A 434 10.18 25.58 -20.02
N PHE A 435 9.05 25.99 -19.43
CA PHE A 435 7.75 25.98 -20.09
C PHE A 435 7.29 27.34 -20.59
#